data_AF-A0AAA9RTY9-F1
#
_entry.id   AF-A0AAA9RTY9-F1
#
_cell.length_a   1.000
_cell.length_b   1.000
_cell.length_c   1.000
_cell.angle_alpha   90.00
_cell.angle_beta   90.00
_cell.angle_gamma   90.00
#
_symmetry.space_group_name_H-M   'P 1'
#
loop_
_entity.id
_entity.type
_entity.pdbx_description
1 polymer ?
#
loop_
_entity_poly.entity_id
_entity_poly.type
_entity_poly.pdbx_seq_one_letter_code
_entity_poly.pdbx_strand_id
1 'polypeptide(L)'
;MANVADTKLYDILGVPPGASENELKKAYRKLAKEYHPDKNPNAGDKFKEISFAYEVLSNPEKRELYDRYGEQGLREGSGGGGGMDDIFSHIFGGGLFSFMGNQSRSRNGRRRGEDMMHPLKVSLEDLYNGKTTKLQLSKNVLCSACSGQGGKSGAVQKCSACRGRGVRIMIRQLAPGMVQQMQSVCSDCNGEGTKFILC
;
A
#
# COMPACT_ATOMS: atom_id res chain seq x y z
N MET A 1 -9.93 -34.37 -12.79
CA MET A 1 -8.84 -33.48 -13.24
C MET A 1 -9.50 -32.27 -13.87
N ALA A 2 -9.19 -31.05 -13.43
CA ALA A 2 -9.69 -29.86 -14.10
C ALA A 2 -9.09 -29.83 -15.52
N ASN A 3 -9.92 -29.82 -16.55
CA ASN A 3 -9.46 -29.75 -17.94
C ASN A 3 -9.06 -28.31 -18.24
N VAL A 4 -7.76 -28.03 -18.12
CA VAL A 4 -7.16 -26.72 -18.41
C VAL A 4 -6.40 -26.84 -19.73
N ALA A 5 -6.56 -25.87 -20.63
CA ALA A 5 -5.94 -25.88 -21.95
C ALA A 5 -4.39 -25.82 -21.90
N ASP A 6 -3.82 -25.18 -20.87
CA ASP A 6 -2.37 -25.08 -20.65
C ASP A 6 -2.03 -25.12 -19.15
N THR A 7 -0.95 -25.81 -18.78
CA THR A 7 -0.54 -26.02 -17.36
C THR A 7 0.69 -25.20 -16.96
N LYS A 8 1.36 -24.55 -17.91
CA LYS A 8 2.63 -23.84 -17.68
C LYS A 8 2.59 -22.83 -16.52
N LEU A 9 1.55 -22.00 -16.41
CA LEU A 9 1.47 -20.98 -15.34
C LEU A 9 1.27 -21.61 -13.96
N TYR A 10 0.57 -22.74 -13.89
CA TYR A 10 0.37 -23.50 -12.66
C TYR A 10 1.69 -24.20 -12.25
N ASP A 11 2.43 -24.72 -13.22
CA ASP A 11 3.73 -25.36 -13.00
C ASP A 11 4.80 -24.36 -12.51
N ILE A 12 4.81 -23.13 -13.05
CA ILE A 12 5.72 -22.05 -12.61
C ILE A 12 5.48 -21.69 -11.14
N LEU A 13 4.23 -21.68 -10.68
CA LEU A 13 3.90 -21.45 -9.27
C LEU A 13 3.99 -22.72 -8.41
N GLY A 14 4.15 -23.89 -9.02
CA GLY A 14 4.18 -25.19 -8.33
C GLY A 14 2.86 -25.56 -7.67
N VAL A 15 1.72 -25.19 -8.29
CA VAL A 15 0.38 -25.47 -7.77
C VAL A 15 -0.44 -26.30 -8.76
N PRO A 16 -1.42 -27.11 -8.31
CA PRO A 16 -2.26 -27.87 -9.22
C PRO A 16 -3.29 -26.99 -9.96
N PRO A 17 -3.72 -27.38 -11.17
CA PRO A 17 -4.83 -26.74 -11.90
C PRO A 17 -6.14 -26.96 -11.12
N GLY A 18 -6.59 -25.92 -10.43
CA GLY A 18 -7.68 -25.98 -9.45
C GLY A 18 -7.32 -25.42 -8.06
N ALA A 19 -6.08 -24.95 -7.87
CA ALA A 19 -5.65 -24.32 -6.63
C ALA A 19 -6.53 -23.11 -6.27
N SER A 20 -6.80 -22.97 -4.98
CA SER A 20 -7.53 -21.83 -4.41
C SER A 20 -6.68 -20.55 -4.46
N GLU A 21 -7.32 -19.37 -4.42
CA GLU A 21 -6.61 -18.09 -4.36
C GLU A 21 -5.61 -18.00 -3.20
N ASN A 22 -5.96 -18.62 -2.06
CA ASN A 22 -5.10 -18.68 -0.88
C ASN A 22 -3.82 -19.48 -1.14
N GLU A 23 -3.93 -20.58 -1.88
CA GLU A 23 -2.77 -21.42 -2.26
C GLU A 23 -1.89 -20.70 -3.28
N LEU A 24 -2.49 -20.04 -4.29
CA LEU A 24 -1.77 -19.21 -5.26
C LEU A 24 -0.98 -18.10 -4.57
N LYS A 25 -1.61 -17.40 -3.63
CA LYS A 25 -0.97 -16.32 -2.85
C LYS A 25 0.14 -16.83 -1.95
N LYS A 26 0.00 -18.02 -1.38
CA LYS A 26 1.01 -18.65 -0.53
C LYS A 26 2.22 -19.10 -1.35
N ALA A 27 1.98 -19.72 -2.52
CA ALA A 27 3.02 -20.13 -3.45
C ALA A 27 3.80 -18.93 -3.99
N TYR A 28 3.12 -17.89 -4.45
CA TYR A 28 3.73 -16.65 -4.91
C TYR A 28 4.61 -16.01 -3.84
N ARG A 29 4.13 -15.88 -2.59
CA ARG A 29 4.93 -15.31 -1.49
C ARG A 29 6.20 -16.09 -1.19
N LYS A 30 6.16 -17.42 -1.32
CA LYS A 30 7.32 -18.28 -1.10
C LYS A 30 8.36 -18.04 -2.21
N LEU A 31 7.94 -18.14 -3.46
CA LEU A 31 8.80 -17.99 -4.63
C LEU A 31 9.33 -16.56 -4.80
N ALA A 32 8.51 -15.54 -4.54
CA ALA A 32 8.91 -14.14 -4.59
C ALA A 32 9.97 -13.77 -3.53
N LYS A 33 10.01 -14.48 -2.40
CA LYS A 33 11.04 -14.29 -1.36
C LYS A 33 12.36 -14.98 -1.72
N GLU A 34 12.29 -16.08 -2.47
CA GLU A 34 13.42 -16.91 -2.88
C GLU A 34 14.13 -16.33 -4.12
N TYR A 35 13.36 -15.83 -5.08
CA TYR A 35 13.84 -15.23 -6.33
C TYR A 35 13.81 -13.70 -6.32
N HIS A 36 13.77 -13.08 -5.14
CA HIS A 36 13.80 -11.63 -5.06
C HIS A 36 15.10 -11.06 -5.65
N PRO A 37 15.06 -10.03 -6.51
CA PRO A 37 16.24 -9.50 -7.20
C PRO A 37 17.33 -8.97 -6.25
N ASP A 38 16.92 -8.52 -5.05
CA ASP A 38 17.83 -8.09 -3.97
C ASP A 38 18.69 -9.23 -3.39
N LYS A 39 18.18 -10.47 -3.43
CA LYS A 39 18.87 -11.65 -2.87
C LYS A 39 19.52 -12.52 -3.94
N ASN A 40 19.00 -12.49 -5.15
CA ASN A 40 19.51 -13.23 -6.30
C ASN A 40 19.43 -12.36 -7.56
N PRO A 41 20.44 -11.52 -7.84
CA PRO A 41 20.44 -10.62 -8.99
C PRO A 41 20.43 -11.35 -10.34
N ASN A 42 20.86 -12.61 -10.40
CA ASN A 42 20.85 -13.45 -11.62
C ASN A 42 19.54 -14.23 -11.83
N ALA A 43 18.56 -14.11 -10.93
CA ALA A 43 17.28 -14.83 -11.03
C ALA A 43 16.11 -13.92 -11.46
N GLY A 44 16.41 -12.74 -12.01
CA GLY A 44 15.40 -11.76 -12.43
C GLY A 44 14.38 -12.34 -13.42
N ASP A 45 14.81 -13.19 -14.36
CA ASP A 45 13.91 -13.75 -15.37
C ASP A 45 12.89 -14.72 -14.76
N LYS A 46 13.30 -15.55 -13.80
CA LYS A 46 12.38 -16.43 -13.05
C LYS A 46 11.39 -15.62 -12.22
N PHE A 47 11.83 -14.51 -11.63
CA PHE A 47 10.94 -13.63 -10.88
C PHE A 47 9.88 -12.97 -11.78
N LYS A 48 10.23 -12.62 -13.01
CA LYS A 48 9.28 -12.12 -14.02
C LYS A 48 8.22 -13.18 -14.34
N GLU A 49 8.63 -14.41 -14.62
CA GLU A 49 7.73 -15.53 -14.91
C GLU A 49 6.77 -15.83 -13.74
N ILE A 50 7.28 -15.85 -12.50
CA ILE A 50 6.49 -16.06 -11.28
C ILE A 50 5.46 -14.93 -11.08
N SER A 51 5.87 -13.69 -11.33
CA SER A 51 4.99 -12.52 -11.18
C SER A 51 3.87 -12.54 -12.22
N PHE A 52 4.20 -12.87 -13.46
CA PHE A 52 3.24 -13.02 -14.55
C PHE A 52 2.23 -14.14 -14.26
N ALA A 53 2.70 -15.32 -13.85
CA ALA A 53 1.85 -16.44 -13.50
C ALA A 53 0.85 -16.08 -12.38
N TYR A 54 1.31 -15.37 -11.35
CA TYR A 54 0.42 -14.91 -10.27
C TYR A 54 -0.60 -13.88 -10.75
N GLU A 55 -0.24 -12.94 -11.62
CA GLU A 55 -1.18 -11.93 -12.12
C GLU A 55 -2.34 -12.55 -12.90
N VAL A 56 -2.03 -13.50 -13.79
CA VAL A 56 -3.02 -14.19 -14.61
C VAL A 56 -3.92 -15.06 -13.74
N LEU A 57 -3.34 -15.83 -12.82
CA LEU A 57 -4.08 -16.78 -12.00
C LEU A 57 -4.81 -16.14 -10.81
N SER A 58 -4.39 -14.93 -10.38
CA SER A 58 -5.03 -14.21 -9.27
C SER A 58 -6.30 -13.46 -9.70
N ASN A 59 -6.49 -13.17 -10.98
CA ASN A 59 -7.72 -12.55 -11.47
C ASN A 59 -8.66 -13.63 -12.03
N PRO A 60 -9.89 -13.79 -11.51
CA PRO A 60 -10.80 -14.84 -11.95
C PRO A 60 -11.13 -14.78 -13.44
N GLU A 61 -11.24 -13.58 -14.03
CA GLU A 61 -11.54 -13.40 -15.45
C GLU A 61 -10.35 -13.82 -16.34
N LYS A 62 -9.13 -13.39 -15.97
CA LYS A 62 -7.90 -13.76 -16.69
C LYS A 62 -7.59 -15.25 -16.53
N ARG A 63 -7.86 -15.82 -15.36
CA ARG A 63 -7.72 -17.25 -15.09
C ARG A 63 -8.68 -18.07 -15.93
N GLU A 64 -9.96 -17.69 -16.02
CA GLU A 64 -10.92 -18.39 -16.86
C GLU A 64 -10.58 -18.29 -18.36
N LEU A 65 -10.02 -17.16 -18.79
CA LEU A 65 -9.52 -16.98 -20.16
C LEU A 65 -8.32 -17.89 -20.43
N TYR A 66 -7.35 -17.94 -19.51
CA TYR A 66 -6.19 -18.84 -19.58
C TYR A 66 -6.60 -20.30 -19.57
N ASP A 67 -7.54 -20.67 -18.69
CA ASP A 67 -7.99 -22.04 -18.54
C ASP A 67 -8.73 -22.53 -19.80
N ARG A 68 -9.42 -21.64 -20.52
CA ARG A 68 -10.15 -21.93 -21.78
C ARG A 68 -9.28 -21.89 -23.03
N TYR A 69 -8.40 -20.92 -23.16
CA TYR A 69 -7.70 -20.60 -24.41
C TYR A 69 -6.17 -20.69 -24.31
N GLY A 70 -5.63 -21.02 -23.14
CA GLY A 70 -4.20 -21.08 -22.87
C GLY A 70 -3.50 -19.73 -22.99
N GLU A 71 -2.17 -19.77 -23.19
CA GLU A 71 -1.31 -18.58 -23.31
C GLU A 71 -1.68 -17.70 -24.53
N GLN A 72 -2.29 -18.28 -25.56
CA GLN A 72 -2.71 -17.56 -26.77
C GLN A 72 -3.90 -16.63 -26.50
N GLY A 73 -4.87 -17.04 -25.68
CA GLY A 73 -6.02 -16.20 -25.32
C GLY A 73 -5.65 -14.92 -24.55
N LEU A 74 -4.57 -14.96 -23.78
CA LEU A 74 -4.05 -13.78 -23.07
C LEU A 74 -3.45 -12.72 -23.99
N ARG A 75 -2.94 -13.11 -25.16
CA ARG A 75 -2.37 -12.18 -26.14
C ARG A 75 -3.44 -11.43 -26.92
N GLU A 76 -4.61 -12.03 -27.14
CA GLU A 76 -5.71 -11.40 -27.87
C GLU A 76 -6.68 -10.62 -26.98
N GLY A 77 -6.80 -10.96 -25.70
CA GLY A 77 -7.68 -10.26 -24.75
C GLY A 77 -7.13 -8.95 -24.16
N SER A 78 -5.83 -8.69 -24.31
CA SER A 78 -5.19 -7.43 -23.89
C SER A 78 -5.08 -6.51 -25.11
N GLY A 79 -6.07 -5.65 -25.32
CA GLY A 79 -6.03 -4.63 -26.37
C GLY A 79 -4.74 -3.80 -26.26
N GLY A 80 -3.82 -4.00 -27.21
CA GLY A 80 -2.53 -3.32 -27.27
C GLY A 80 -1.39 -4.32 -27.35
N GLY A 81 -0.84 -4.51 -28.55
CA GLY A 81 0.35 -5.31 -28.76
C GLY A 81 1.53 -4.71 -27.98
N GLY A 82 1.91 -5.39 -26.91
CA GLY A 82 3.10 -5.12 -26.11
C GLY A 82 3.56 -6.44 -25.52
N GLY A 83 4.82 -6.80 -25.77
CA GLY A 83 5.40 -8.04 -25.26
C GLY A 83 5.40 -8.10 -23.73
N MET A 84 5.89 -9.23 -23.20
CA MET A 84 6.10 -9.47 -21.76
C MET A 84 6.78 -8.29 -21.04
N ASP A 85 7.63 -7.56 -21.76
CA ASP A 85 8.37 -6.39 -21.28
C ASP A 85 7.51 -5.12 -21.09
N ASP A 86 6.43 -4.94 -21.87
CA ASP A 86 5.55 -3.75 -21.79
C ASP A 86 4.53 -3.85 -20.66
N ILE A 87 4.06 -5.06 -20.35
CA ILE A 87 3.25 -5.32 -19.16
C ILE A 87 4.11 -5.16 -17.90
N PHE A 88 5.38 -5.61 -17.95
CA PHE A 88 6.32 -5.43 -16.84
C PHE A 88 6.75 -3.96 -16.66
N SER A 89 6.88 -3.16 -17.72
CA SER A 89 7.13 -1.72 -17.62
C SER A 89 5.92 -0.98 -17.03
N HIS A 90 4.69 -1.41 -17.35
CA HIS A 90 3.49 -0.92 -16.68
C HIS A 90 3.41 -1.34 -15.20
N ILE A 91 3.87 -2.55 -14.86
CA ILE A 91 3.85 -3.12 -13.51
C ILE A 91 4.95 -2.54 -12.63
N PHE A 92 6.22 -2.55 -13.06
CA PHE A 92 7.40 -2.16 -12.29
C PHE A 92 7.87 -0.72 -12.57
N GLY A 93 7.52 -0.15 -13.74
CA GLY A 93 7.97 1.17 -14.22
C GLY A 93 7.07 2.35 -13.89
N GLY A 94 6.05 2.17 -13.03
CA GLY A 94 5.35 3.30 -12.39
C GLY A 94 3.88 3.54 -12.74
N GLY A 95 3.22 2.65 -13.47
CA GLY A 95 1.80 2.80 -13.85
C GLY A 95 0.80 1.98 -13.01
N LEU A 96 1.08 0.69 -12.81
CA LEU A 96 0.12 -0.28 -12.25
C LEU A 96 0.45 -0.72 -10.83
N PHE A 97 1.72 -0.86 -10.41
CA PHE A 97 2.05 -1.07 -9.00
C PHE A 97 1.72 0.13 -8.11
N SER A 98 1.69 1.35 -8.68
CA SER A 98 1.26 2.54 -7.94
C SER A 98 -0.27 2.56 -7.74
N PHE A 99 -1.02 1.92 -8.66
CA PHE A 99 -2.49 1.87 -8.62
C PHE A 99 -3.04 0.64 -7.89
N MET A 100 -2.40 -0.53 -8.01
CA MET A 100 -2.84 -1.78 -7.36
C MET A 100 -2.11 -2.04 -6.03
N GLY A 101 -0.99 -1.37 -5.77
CA GLY A 101 -0.28 -1.40 -4.48
C GLY A 101 -0.87 -0.48 -3.41
N ASN A 102 -1.86 0.35 -3.76
CA ASN A 102 -2.37 1.39 -2.85
C ASN A 102 -3.86 1.29 -2.49
N GLN A 103 -4.52 0.19 -2.85
CA GLN A 103 -5.89 -0.09 -2.41
C GLN A 103 -5.90 -1.29 -1.46
N SER A 104 -6.32 -1.02 -0.22
CA SER A 104 -6.84 -2.03 0.72
C SER A 104 -5.87 -2.74 1.68
N ARG A 105 -4.59 -2.35 1.81
CA ARG A 105 -3.96 -2.49 3.13
C ARG A 105 -4.46 -1.35 3.99
N SER A 106 -5.58 -1.63 4.66
CA SER A 106 -6.01 -0.97 5.87
C SER A 106 -4.82 -0.27 6.54
N ARG A 107 -4.72 1.05 6.37
CA ARG A 107 -3.80 1.94 7.10
C ARG A 107 -4.18 2.02 8.59
N ASN A 108 -4.67 0.91 9.14
CA ASN A 108 -4.99 0.69 10.54
C ASN A 108 -3.89 -0.13 11.23
N GLY A 109 -2.70 -0.21 10.64
CA GLY A 109 -1.49 -0.40 11.42
C GLY A 109 -1.21 0.90 12.16
N ARG A 110 -0.98 0.84 13.48
CA ARG A 110 -0.50 1.99 14.26
C ARG A 110 0.65 2.63 13.49
N ARG A 111 0.47 3.88 13.04
CA ARG A 111 1.56 4.64 12.41
C ARG A 111 2.74 4.58 13.38
N ARG A 112 3.88 4.08 12.91
CA ARG A 112 5.11 4.10 13.71
C ARG A 112 5.39 5.55 14.06
N GLY A 113 5.64 5.81 15.35
CA GLY A 113 6.04 7.14 15.80
C GLY A 113 7.36 7.56 15.15
N GLU A 114 7.61 8.87 15.13
CA GLU A 114 8.88 9.41 14.67
C GLU A 114 10.04 8.85 15.51
N ASP A 115 11.18 8.59 14.88
CA ASP A 115 12.36 8.07 15.57
C ASP A 115 12.99 9.19 16.42
N MET A 116 13.37 8.88 17.67
CA MET A 116 14.07 9.83 18.56
C MET A 116 15.55 9.50 18.62
N MET A 117 16.40 10.48 18.30
CA MET A 117 17.87 10.37 18.38
C MET A 117 18.37 11.08 19.64
N HIS A 118 19.10 10.38 20.51
CA HIS A 118 19.72 10.95 21.69
C HIS A 118 21.25 10.79 21.64
N PRO A 119 22.01 11.88 21.38
CA PRO A 119 23.46 11.80 21.32
C PRO A 119 24.06 11.62 22.72
N LEU A 120 24.70 10.49 22.96
CA LEU A 120 25.43 10.20 24.20
C LEU A 120 26.92 10.55 24.01
N LYS A 121 27.45 11.42 24.87
CA LYS A 121 28.88 11.67 24.94
C LYS A 121 29.55 10.58 25.79
N VAL A 122 30.42 9.80 25.16
CA VAL A 122 31.20 8.74 25.81
C VAL A 122 32.69 8.97 25.56
N SER A 123 33.53 8.66 26.57
CA SER A 123 34.98 8.62 26.40
C SER A 123 35.42 7.25 25.85
N LEU A 124 36.65 7.15 25.33
CA LEU A 124 37.20 5.89 24.81
C LEU A 124 37.35 4.82 25.90
N GLU A 125 37.76 5.22 27.10
CA GLU A 125 37.86 4.35 28.29
C GLU A 125 36.49 3.77 28.69
N ASP A 126 35.41 4.56 28.58
CA ASP A 126 34.04 4.15 28.88
C ASP A 126 33.52 3.11 27.87
N LEU A 127 33.99 3.17 26.62
CA LEU A 127 33.69 2.19 25.56
C LEU A 127 34.43 0.87 25.78
N TYR A 128 35.70 0.90 26.22
CA TYR A 128 36.49 -0.30 26.47
C TYR A 128 36.07 -1.05 27.73
N ASN A 129 35.75 -0.33 28.81
CA ASN A 129 35.41 -0.92 30.11
C ASN A 129 33.90 -1.19 30.29
N GLY A 130 33.06 -0.68 29.38
CA GLY A 130 31.60 -0.90 29.41
C GLY A 130 30.88 -0.07 30.46
N LYS A 131 30.61 1.20 30.16
CA LYS A 131 29.84 2.09 31.07
C LYS A 131 28.32 1.92 30.92
N THR A 132 27.64 1.82 32.06
CA THR A 132 26.17 1.87 32.11
C THR A 132 25.70 3.31 32.32
N THR A 133 25.02 3.90 31.34
CA THR A 133 24.47 5.26 31.44
C THR A 133 22.95 5.23 31.67
N LYS A 134 22.48 6.00 32.65
CA LYS A 134 21.03 6.17 32.90
C LYS A 134 20.49 7.21 31.93
N LEU A 135 19.70 6.77 30.96
CA LEU A 135 19.04 7.64 29.98
C LEU A 135 17.70 8.13 30.57
N GLN A 136 17.52 9.45 30.68
CA GLN A 136 16.22 10.04 31.02
C GLN A 136 15.48 10.41 29.72
N LEU A 137 14.36 9.71 29.48
CA LEU A 137 13.50 9.97 28.32
C LEU A 137 12.21 10.63 28.78
N SER A 138 11.87 11.78 28.18
CA SER A 138 10.55 12.37 28.29
C SER A 138 9.63 11.74 27.23
N LYS A 139 8.50 11.19 27.66
CA LYS A 139 7.46 10.66 26.77
C LYS A 139 6.18 11.46 26.95
N ASN A 140 5.59 11.89 25.84
CA ASN A 140 4.25 12.45 25.85
C ASN A 140 3.24 11.33 26.10
N VAL A 141 2.47 11.47 27.19
CA VAL A 141 1.39 10.54 27.54
C VAL A 141 0.06 11.24 27.26
N LEU A 142 -0.92 10.48 26.75
CA LEU A 142 -2.28 10.99 26.61
C LEU A 142 -2.79 11.40 27.98
N CYS A 143 -3.23 12.65 28.11
CA CYS A 143 -3.84 13.13 29.34
C CYS A 143 -5.03 12.24 29.70
N SER A 144 -5.05 11.67 30.90
CA SER A 144 -6.11 10.77 31.36
C SER A 144 -7.48 11.44 31.40
N ALA A 145 -7.52 12.75 31.70
CA ALA A 145 -8.75 13.51 31.81
C ALA A 145 -9.43 13.81 30.45
N CYS A 146 -8.64 14.01 29.38
CA CYS A 146 -9.19 14.38 28.07
C CYS A 146 -8.86 13.39 26.95
N SER A 147 -8.12 12.30 27.22
CA SER A 147 -7.73 11.28 26.25
C SER A 147 -7.19 11.85 24.92
N GLY A 148 -6.50 12.99 24.96
CA GLY A 148 -5.99 13.68 23.77
C GLY A 148 -7.04 14.41 22.92
N GLN A 149 -8.28 14.52 23.39
CA GLN A 149 -9.35 15.24 22.70
C GLN A 149 -9.24 16.77 22.83
N GLY A 150 -8.31 17.30 23.63
CA GLY A 150 -8.02 18.73 23.71
C GLY A 150 -9.08 19.59 24.42
N GLY A 151 -10.15 18.99 24.97
CA GLY A 151 -11.21 19.71 25.69
C GLY A 151 -11.92 18.84 26.73
N LYS A 152 -12.80 19.45 27.54
CA LYS A 152 -13.69 18.72 28.45
C LYS A 152 -14.61 17.80 27.64
N SER A 153 -15.02 16.66 28.22
CA SER A 153 -15.95 15.72 27.60
C SER A 153 -17.23 16.44 27.12
N GLY A 154 -17.40 16.58 25.81
CA GLY A 154 -18.53 17.27 25.17
C GLY A 154 -18.23 18.64 24.55
N ALA A 155 -17.05 19.22 24.80
CA ALA A 155 -16.65 20.52 24.22
C ALA A 155 -16.22 20.45 22.74
N VAL A 156 -15.98 19.23 22.22
CA VAL A 156 -15.53 19.02 20.84
C VAL A 156 -16.72 18.69 19.96
N GLN A 157 -17.09 19.63 19.07
CA GLN A 157 -18.17 19.45 18.11
C GLN A 157 -17.62 19.36 16.69
N LYS A 158 -18.28 18.59 15.82
CA LYS A 158 -17.92 18.53 14.40
C LYS A 158 -18.20 19.87 13.75
N CYS A 159 -17.27 20.36 12.94
CA CYS A 159 -17.46 21.61 12.24
C CYS A 159 -18.60 21.46 11.22
N SER A 160 -19.70 22.19 11.40
CA SER A 160 -20.90 22.14 10.54
C SER A 160 -20.60 22.48 9.08
N ALA A 161 -19.67 23.40 8.90
CA ALA A 161 -19.20 23.96 7.65
C ALA A 161 -18.47 23.00 6.70
N CYS A 162 -17.72 22.04 7.24
CA CYS A 162 -16.98 21.02 6.46
C CYS A 162 -17.43 19.60 6.82
N ARG A 163 -18.39 19.47 7.74
CA ARG A 163 -18.90 18.20 8.28
C ARG A 163 -17.78 17.27 8.76
N GLY A 164 -16.74 17.83 9.38
CA GLY A 164 -15.60 17.05 9.88
C GLY A 164 -14.52 16.71 8.85
N ARG A 165 -14.62 17.22 7.61
CA ARG A 165 -13.63 16.95 6.55
C ARG A 165 -12.41 17.88 6.58
N GLY A 166 -12.45 18.98 7.32
CA GLY A 166 -11.37 19.98 7.36
C GLY A 166 -11.22 20.83 6.09
N VAL A 167 -11.80 20.42 4.96
CA VAL A 167 -11.76 21.13 3.67
C VAL A 167 -13.15 21.37 3.10
N ARG A 168 -13.31 22.46 2.35
CA ARG A 168 -14.49 22.77 1.54
C ARG A 168 -14.13 22.64 0.06
N ILE A 169 -15.03 22.07 -0.73
CA ILE A 169 -14.88 21.95 -2.18
C ILE A 169 -15.53 23.18 -2.80
N MET A 170 -14.75 24.05 -3.43
CA MET A 170 -15.25 25.17 -4.21
C MET A 170 -15.18 24.81 -5.69
N ILE A 171 -16.34 24.82 -6.36
CA ILE A 171 -16.42 24.59 -7.80
C ILE A 171 -16.20 25.94 -8.47
N ARG A 172 -15.07 26.11 -9.17
CA ARG A 172 -14.79 27.32 -9.97
C ARG A 172 -14.93 26.97 -11.45
N GLN A 173 -15.74 27.74 -12.15
CA GLN A 173 -15.87 27.63 -13.60
C GLN A 173 -14.76 28.46 -14.25
N LEU A 174 -13.82 27.79 -14.90
CA LEU A 174 -12.70 28.45 -15.60
C LEU A 174 -13.05 28.76 -17.06
N ALA A 175 -13.99 28.01 -17.66
CA ALA A 175 -14.44 28.21 -19.02
C ALA A 175 -15.88 27.68 -19.21
N PRO A 176 -16.59 28.08 -20.28
CA PRO A 176 -17.86 27.45 -20.65
C PRO A 176 -17.68 25.93 -20.78
N GLY A 177 -18.40 25.14 -19.99
CA GLY A 177 -18.29 23.67 -19.97
C GLY A 177 -17.17 23.06 -19.12
N MET A 178 -16.26 23.86 -18.53
CA MET A 178 -15.15 23.35 -17.70
C MET A 178 -15.27 23.87 -16.25
N VAL A 179 -15.71 22.98 -15.37
CA VAL A 179 -15.77 23.20 -13.91
C VAL A 179 -14.62 22.46 -13.22
N GLN A 180 -13.81 23.18 -12.46
CA GLN A 180 -12.74 22.59 -11.65
C GLN A 180 -13.15 22.62 -10.17
N GLN A 181 -13.07 21.46 -9.53
CA GLN A 181 -13.28 21.35 -8.08
C GLN A 181 -11.97 21.67 -7.37
N MET A 182 -11.88 22.83 -6.72
CA MET A 182 -10.73 23.22 -5.91
C MET A 182 -11.04 22.94 -4.43
N GLN A 183 -10.15 22.23 -3.74
CA GLN A 183 -10.26 22.04 -2.30
C GLN A 183 -9.60 23.21 -1.58
N SER A 184 -10.34 23.93 -0.76
CA SER A 184 -9.82 24.97 0.13
C SER A 184 -9.95 24.52 1.59
N VAL A 185 -9.01 24.96 2.44
CA VAL A 185 -9.08 24.70 3.88
C VAL A 185 -10.34 25.37 4.42
N CYS A 186 -11.08 24.65 5.26
CA CYS A 186 -12.30 25.19 5.84
C CYS A 186 -11.94 26.29 6.85
N SER A 187 -12.29 27.54 6.52
CA SER A 187 -12.05 28.72 7.36
C SER A 187 -12.67 28.64 8.75
N ASP A 188 -13.75 27.87 8.88
CA ASP A 188 -14.45 27.66 10.14
C ASP A 188 -13.65 26.82 11.15
N CYS A 189 -12.89 25.81 10.70
CA CYS A 189 -12.14 24.91 11.59
C CYS A 189 -10.64 24.89 11.31
N ASN A 190 -10.13 25.80 10.46
CA ASN A 190 -8.73 25.88 10.06
C ASN A 190 -8.10 24.53 9.64
N GLY A 191 -8.90 23.63 9.06
CA GLY A 191 -8.42 22.31 8.65
C GLY A 191 -8.56 21.20 9.69
N GLU A 192 -8.89 21.50 10.94
CA GLU A 192 -8.99 20.51 12.02
C GLU A 192 -10.25 19.64 11.93
N GLY A 193 -11.31 20.11 11.27
CA GLY A 193 -12.57 19.39 11.13
C GLY A 193 -13.45 19.37 12.39
N THR A 194 -12.88 19.66 13.56
CA THR A 194 -13.58 19.87 14.82
C THR A 194 -13.49 21.33 15.26
N LYS A 195 -14.51 21.81 15.96
CA LYS A 195 -14.51 23.09 16.67
C LYS A 195 -14.59 22.80 18.16
N PHE A 196 -13.76 23.47 18.94
CA PHE A 196 -13.91 23.53 20.38
C PHE A 196 -14.97 24.59 20.69
N ILE A 197 -16.07 24.19 21.32
CA ILE A 197 -16.96 25.14 21.97
C ILE A 197 -16.28 25.51 23.27
N LEU A 198 -15.64 26.68 23.28
CA LEU A 198 -15.33 27.36 24.53
C LEU A 198 -16.69 27.71 25.15
N CYS A 199 -16.96 27.13 26.33
CA CYS A 199 -18.08 27.56 27.16
C CYS A 199 -17.93 29.03 27.54
#